data_AF-A0A820N0F4-F1
#
_entry.id   AF-A0A820N0F4-F1
#
_cell.length_a   1.000
_cell.length_b   1.000
_cell.length_c   1.000
_cell.angle_alpha   90.00
_cell.angle_beta   90.00
_cell.angle_gamma   90.00
#
_symmetry.space_group_name_H-M   'P 1'
#
loop_
_entity.id
_entity.type
_entity.pdbx_description
1 polymer ?
#
loop_
_entity_poly.entity_id
_entity_poly.type
_entity_poly.pdbx_seq_one_letter_code
_entity_poly.pdbx_strand_id
1 'polypeptide(L)'
;GKKISGYTEYETEDEIILRMGSQFRVKSDPLDQSNGSHLVHLIEIDDNDDQPLASAMNDMHLAAPKPLAKTTLGAFDSQGEAAQ
;
A
#
# COMPACT_ATOMS: atom_id res chain seq x y z
N GLY A 1 11.90 12.44 -18.29
CA GLY A 1 13.13 12.88 -17.59
C GLY A 1 14.15 13.50 -18.54
N LYS A 2 15.28 14.00 -18.01
CA LYS A 2 16.42 14.52 -18.79
C LYS A 2 17.64 13.61 -18.67
N LYS A 3 18.27 13.27 -19.80
CA LYS A 3 19.56 12.56 -19.81
C LYS A 3 20.66 13.50 -19.30
N ILE A 4 21.54 12.98 -18.46
CA ILE A 4 22.59 13.76 -17.79
C ILE A 4 24.00 13.16 -17.96
N SER A 5 24.17 12.18 -18.83
CA SER A 5 25.49 11.65 -19.23
C SER A 5 26.42 12.80 -19.66
N GLY A 6 27.64 12.83 -19.14
CA GLY A 6 28.62 13.90 -19.37
C GLY A 6 28.54 15.08 -18.41
N TYR A 7 27.58 15.07 -17.47
CA TYR A 7 27.51 16.03 -16.35
C TYR A 7 27.75 15.37 -14.99
N THR A 8 27.73 14.04 -14.91
CA THR A 8 28.01 13.26 -13.68
C THR A 8 29.38 12.61 -13.73
N GLU A 9 29.85 12.16 -12.55
CA GLU A 9 31.16 11.50 -12.38
C GLU A 9 31.29 10.21 -13.22
N TYR A 10 30.17 9.53 -13.49
CA TYR A 10 30.14 8.25 -14.21
C TYR A 10 29.48 8.40 -15.59
N GLU A 11 30.19 9.03 -16.52
CA GLU A 11 29.64 9.43 -17.83
C GLU A 11 29.13 8.28 -18.71
N THR A 12 29.57 7.04 -18.46
CA THR A 12 29.14 5.85 -19.20
C THR A 12 27.82 5.28 -18.71
N GLU A 13 27.27 5.80 -17.61
CA GLU A 13 25.97 5.38 -17.09
C GLU A 13 24.83 6.10 -17.84
N ASP A 14 23.73 5.37 -18.07
CA ASP A 14 22.52 5.93 -18.69
C ASP A 14 21.60 6.55 -17.64
N GLU A 15 22.12 7.56 -16.94
CA GLU A 15 21.39 8.29 -15.91
C GLU A 15 20.35 9.26 -16.49
N ILE A 16 19.17 9.29 -15.86
CA ILE A 16 18.07 10.20 -16.18
C ILE A 16 17.57 10.85 -14.90
N ILE A 17 17.60 12.19 -14.85
CA ILE A 17 17.00 12.96 -13.76
C ILE A 17 15.54 13.29 -14.07
N LEU A 18 14.69 13.01 -13.10
CA LEU A 18 13.28 13.39 -13.10
C LEU A 18 13.09 14.72 -12.39
N ARG A 19 12.01 15.45 -12.74
CA ARG A 19 11.72 16.71 -12.09
C ARG A 19 11.28 16.44 -10.65
N MET A 20 11.72 17.27 -9.71
CA MET A 20 11.18 17.24 -8.36
C MET A 20 9.66 17.43 -8.40
N GLY A 21 8.94 16.55 -7.71
CA GLY A 21 7.48 16.51 -7.75
C GLY A 21 6.87 15.67 -8.86
N SER A 22 7.66 14.98 -9.71
CA SER A 22 7.12 13.93 -10.60
C SER A 22 6.40 12.88 -9.76
N GLN A 23 5.18 12.53 -10.17
CA GLN A 23 4.33 11.55 -9.49
C GLN A 23 4.29 10.26 -10.29
N PHE A 24 4.22 9.14 -9.59
CA PHE A 24 4.18 7.81 -10.18
C PHE A 24 3.07 6.98 -9.56
N ARG A 25 2.48 6.10 -10.36
CA ARG A 25 1.62 5.02 -9.87
C ARG A 25 2.27 3.67 -10.14
N VAL A 26 1.97 2.72 -9.26
CA VAL A 26 2.32 1.31 -9.47
C VAL A 26 1.36 0.73 -10.50
N LYS A 27 1.89 0.11 -11.55
CA LYS A 27 1.10 -0.42 -12.68
C LYS A 27 0.48 -1.80 -12.40
N SER A 28 1.16 -2.62 -11.61
CA SER A 28 0.79 -4.02 -11.36
C SER A 28 1.31 -4.45 -9.99
N ASP A 29 0.84 -5.59 -9.51
CA ASP A 29 1.32 -6.17 -8.26
C ASP A 29 2.83 -6.36 -8.25
N PRO A 30 3.48 -6.17 -7.09
CA PRO A 30 4.90 -6.43 -6.92
C PRO A 30 5.21 -7.90 -7.14
N LEU A 31 6.36 -8.18 -7.74
CA LEU A 31 6.95 -9.51 -7.73
C LEU A 31 7.87 -9.65 -6.52
N ASP A 32 7.48 -10.52 -5.60
CA ASP A 32 8.24 -10.83 -4.39
C ASP A 32 9.46 -11.71 -4.72
N GLN A 33 10.63 -11.27 -4.28
CA GLN A 33 11.88 -12.01 -4.43
C GLN A 33 12.21 -12.80 -3.16
N SER A 34 12.92 -13.92 -3.32
CA SER A 34 13.33 -14.78 -2.18
C SER A 34 14.27 -14.09 -1.18
N ASN A 35 14.88 -12.96 -1.57
CA ASN A 35 15.70 -12.12 -0.72
C ASN A 35 14.87 -11.11 0.11
N GLY A 36 13.54 -11.16 0.04
CA GLY A 36 12.63 -10.26 0.75
C GLY A 36 12.43 -8.89 0.09
N SER A 37 12.96 -8.66 -1.12
CA SER A 37 12.71 -7.43 -1.89
C SER A 37 11.52 -7.57 -2.84
N HIS A 38 10.99 -6.44 -3.29
CA HIS A 38 9.85 -6.35 -4.22
C HIS A 38 10.28 -5.67 -5.53
N LEU A 39 9.97 -6.30 -6.66
CA LEU A 39 10.12 -5.67 -7.97
C LEU A 39 8.78 -5.06 -8.39
N VAL A 40 8.77 -3.75 -8.68
CA VAL A 40 7.57 -3.01 -9.08
C VAL A 40 7.73 -2.33 -10.42
N HIS A 41 6.63 -2.16 -11.14
CA HIS A 41 6.57 -1.32 -12.34
C HIS A 41 5.92 0.02 -12.01
N LEU A 42 6.69 1.11 -12.17
CA LEU A 42 6.23 2.48 -12.00
C LEU A 42 5.92 3.10 -13.35
N ILE A 43 4.83 3.86 -13.41
CA ILE A 43 4.48 4.69 -14.57
C ILE A 43 4.27 6.12 -14.10
N GLU A 44 4.85 7.09 -14.81
CA GLU A 44 4.70 8.52 -14.53
C GLU A 44 3.23 8.90 -14.74
N ILE A 45 2.68 9.69 -13.83
CA ILE A 45 1.36 10.28 -13.95
C ILE A 45 1.54 11.59 -14.72
N ASP A 46 1.01 11.64 -15.93
CA ASP A 46 0.87 12.88 -16.70
C ASP A 46 -0.59 13.35 -16.55
N ASP A 47 -0.79 14.63 -16.20
CA ASP A 47 -2.13 15.24 -16.08
C ASP A 47 -2.91 15.21 -17.41
N ASN A 48 -2.23 14.93 -18.52
CA ASN A 48 -2.80 14.85 -19.86
C ASN A 48 -3.08 13.39 -20.34
N ASP A 49 -2.75 12.38 -19.54
CA ASP A 49 -3.04 10.97 -19.85
C ASP A 49 -4.33 10.51 -19.13
N ASP A 50 -5.43 10.40 -19.88
CA ASP A 50 -6.75 9.88 -19.44
C ASP A 50 -6.75 8.36 -19.13
N GLN A 51 -5.69 7.83 -18.52
CA GLN A 51 -5.63 6.40 -18.18
C GLN A 51 -6.47 6.12 -16.92
N PRO A 52 -7.55 5.32 -17.01
CA PRO A 52 -8.43 5.08 -15.86
C PRO A 52 -7.66 4.43 -14.70
N LEU A 53 -7.86 4.97 -13.50
CA LEU A 53 -7.32 4.50 -12.21
C LEU A 53 -7.89 3.12 -11.75
N ALA A 54 -8.58 2.40 -12.63
CA ALA A 54 -9.54 1.36 -12.24
C ALA A 54 -8.94 -0.01 -11.90
N SER A 55 -7.67 -0.29 -12.20
CA SER A 55 -7.14 -1.66 -12.07
C SER A 55 -6.58 -2.03 -10.70
N ALA A 56 -6.48 -1.08 -9.75
CA ALA A 56 -5.80 -1.30 -8.47
C ALA A 56 -6.74 -1.54 -7.25
N MET A 57 -8.07 -1.50 -7.42
CA MET A 57 -9.01 -1.57 -6.29
C MET A 57 -9.67 -2.94 -6.07
N ASN A 58 -9.46 -3.94 -6.94
CA ASN A 58 -10.21 -5.20 -6.81
C ASN A 58 -9.62 -6.21 -5.80
N ASP A 59 -8.36 -6.08 -5.37
CA ASP A 59 -7.72 -7.10 -4.52
C ASP A 59 -7.56 -6.72 -3.04
N MET A 60 -8.05 -5.56 -2.59
CA MET A 60 -8.11 -5.23 -1.14
C MET A 60 -9.32 -5.81 -0.40
N HIS A 61 -10.13 -6.69 -1.01
CA HIS A 61 -11.29 -7.31 -0.36
C HIS A 61 -11.09 -8.80 -0.03
N LEU A 62 -10.03 -9.20 0.69
CA LEU A 62 -9.99 -10.52 1.33
C LEU A 62 -9.16 -10.54 2.63
N ALA A 63 -9.58 -9.73 3.62
CA ALA A 63 -9.36 -10.08 5.02
C ALA A 63 -10.49 -9.47 5.86
N ALA A 64 -11.59 -10.20 6.00
CA ALA A 64 -12.63 -9.85 6.97
C ALA A 64 -12.01 -9.79 8.37
N PRO A 65 -12.30 -8.75 9.19
CA PRO A 65 -11.85 -8.72 10.57
C PRO A 65 -12.50 -9.87 11.34
N LYS A 66 -11.69 -10.71 12.00
CA LYS A 66 -12.20 -11.73 12.92
C LYS A 66 -13.00 -11.04 14.03
N PRO A 67 -14.25 -11.44 14.30
CA PRO A 67 -15.03 -10.82 15.37
C PRO A 67 -14.40 -11.15 16.72
N LEU A 68 -14.03 -10.10 17.44
CA LEU A 68 -13.56 -10.17 18.82
C LEU A 68 -14.74 -10.60 19.70
N ALA A 69 -14.66 -11.80 20.28
CA ALA A 69 -15.67 -12.29 21.21
C ALA A 69 -15.77 -11.32 22.41
N LYS A 70 -16.92 -10.67 22.57
CA LYS A 70 -17.25 -9.90 23.76
C LYS A 70 -17.43 -10.86 24.93
N THR A 71 -16.47 -10.92 25.85
CA THR A 71 -16.69 -11.48 27.18
C THR A 71 -17.62 -10.53 27.94
N THR A 72 -18.89 -10.91 28.05
CA THR A 72 -19.88 -10.22 28.88
C THR A 72 -19.49 -10.37 30.35
N LEU A 73 -19.13 -9.27 31.01
CA LEU A 73 -19.12 -9.16 32.47
C LEU A 73 -20.56 -9.33 32.96
N GLY A 74 -20.87 -10.47 33.57
CA GLY A 74 -22.14 -10.68 34.26
C GLY A 74 -22.19 -9.84 35.53
N ALA A 75 -23.14 -8.91 35.56
CA ALA A 75 -23.59 -8.21 36.75
C ALA A 75 -24.12 -9.22 37.78
N PHE A 76 -23.67 -9.13 39.02
CA PHE A 76 -24.28 -9.82 40.16
C PHE A 76 -25.09 -8.79 40.93
N ASP A 77 -26.38 -8.71 40.60
CA ASP A 77 -27.35 -7.96 41.39
C ASP A 77 -27.70 -8.72 42.66
N SER A 78 -27.79 -7.96 43.74
CA SER A 78 -28.20 -8.38 45.07
C SER A 78 -29.72 -8.57 45.11
N GLN A 79 -30.19 -9.73 45.59
CA GLN A 79 -31.45 -9.83 46.32
C GLN A 79 -31.33 -10.88 47.43
N GLY A 80 -31.60 -10.44 48.66
CA GLY A 80 -31.85 -11.33 49.79
C GLY A 80 -33.29 -11.82 49.75
N GLU A 81 -33.51 -13.05 50.19
CA GLU A 81 -34.82 -13.51 50.64
C GLU A 81 -34.65 -14.49 51.80
N ALA A 82 -35.56 -14.37 52.76
CA ALA A 82 -35.54 -14.98 54.07
C ALA A 82 -35.92 -16.47 54.06
N ALA A 83 -35.42 -17.22 55.05
CA ALA A 83 -36.03 -18.47 55.48
C ALA A 83 -35.95 -18.58 57.01
N GLN A 84 -37.03 -19.16 57.55
CA GLN A 84 -37.53 -19.15 58.92
C GLN A 84 -36.66 -19.92 59.92
#